data_AF-A0AAV2YYC6-F1
#
_entry.id   AF-A0AAV2YYC6-F1
#
_cell.length_a   1.000
_cell.length_b   1.000
_cell.length_c   1.000
_cell.angle_alpha   90.00
_cell.angle_beta   90.00
_cell.angle_gamma   90.00
#
_symmetry.space_group_name_H-M   'P 1'
#
loop_
_entity.id
_entity.type
_entity.pdbx_description
1 polymer ?
#
loop_
_entity_poly.entity_id
_entity_poly.type
_entity_poly.pdbx_seq_one_letter_code
_entity_poly.pdbx_strand_id
1 'polypeptide(L)'
;MCVIRDECVLLAMLVVQLVCGLPIMALMKMVGVAYLLIFGAAFFVSLCLTVATRMRCRCCRAFATFINEYGICFFLVLHLALLTLATYTLYMFLVPFFRATDFEKFCEDHKLSDNLSHTGCERLQGFYALSLVSLTIATMATLYQLLLGSRITHKNWNDSAGLLKDPGMA
;
A
#
# COMPACT_ATOMS: atom_id res chain seq x y z
N MET A 1 27.03 -1.00 13.36
CA MET A 1 26.19 -0.89 12.15
C MET A 1 24.74 -1.05 12.54
N CYS A 2 23.91 0.00 12.39
CA CYS A 2 22.46 -0.13 12.56
C CYS A 2 21.89 -0.80 11.31
N VAL A 3 21.66 -2.11 11.37
CA VAL A 3 20.92 -2.81 10.32
C VAL A 3 19.48 -2.33 10.39
N ILE A 4 19.01 -1.60 9.38
CA ILE A 4 17.60 -1.21 9.29
C ILE A 4 16.80 -2.50 9.18
N ARG A 5 15.96 -2.75 10.18
CA ARG A 5 15.09 -3.92 10.23
C ARG A 5 14.04 -3.82 9.12
N ASP A 6 13.74 -4.92 8.43
CA ASP A 6 12.75 -4.97 7.35
C ASP A 6 11.40 -4.35 7.76
N GLU A 7 11.04 -4.47 9.04
CA GLU A 7 9.81 -3.88 9.58
C GLU A 7 9.82 -2.34 9.54
N CYS A 8 10.97 -1.69 9.76
CA CYS A 8 11.09 -0.24 9.63
C CYS A 8 11.03 0.19 8.16
N VAL A 9 11.60 -0.61 7.25
CA VAL A 9 11.52 -0.35 5.81
C VAL A 9 10.09 -0.47 5.32
N LEU A 10 9.34 -1.46 5.81
CA LEU A 10 7.91 -1.62 5.50
C LEU A 10 7.11 -0.37 5.87
N LEU A 11 7.32 0.16 7.08
CA LEU A 11 6.64 1.38 7.56
C LEU A 11 7.04 2.62 6.73
N ALA A 12 8.32 2.78 6.40
CA ALA A 12 8.77 3.87 5.55
C ALA A 12 8.13 3.79 4.14
N MET A 13 8.04 2.59 3.57
CA MET A 13 7.41 2.39 2.26
C MET A 13 5.91 2.63 2.28
N LEU A 14 5.20 2.42 3.41
CA LEU A 14 3.80 2.81 3.55
C LEU A 14 3.62 4.32 3.46
N VAL A 15 4.54 5.10 4.04
CA VAL A 15 4.53 6.57 3.91
C VAL A 15 4.77 6.98 2.45
N VAL A 16 5.75 6.36 1.79
CA VAL A 16 6.02 6.60 0.36
C VAL A 16 4.78 6.29 -0.48
N GLN A 17 4.15 5.14 -0.25
CA GLN A 17 2.94 4.73 -0.96
C GLN A 17 1.76 5.68 -0.72
N LEU A 18 1.60 6.23 0.50
CA LEU A 18 0.57 7.21 0.80
C LEU A 18 0.77 8.50 0.01
N VAL A 19 1.98 9.06 0.09
CA VAL A 19 2.36 10.31 -0.60
C VAL A 19 2.25 10.13 -2.11
N CYS A 20 2.80 9.04 -2.63
CA CYS A 20 2.80 8.76 -4.05
C CYS A 20 1.42 8.33 -4.59
N GLY A 21 0.51 7.91 -3.71
CA GLY A 21 -0.90 7.62 -4.00
C GLY A 21 -1.84 8.83 -3.92
N LEU A 22 -1.36 10.00 -3.49
CA LEU A 22 -2.14 11.25 -3.46
C LEU A 22 -2.86 11.59 -4.77
N PRO A 23 -2.25 11.40 -5.95
CA PRO A 23 -2.96 11.63 -7.22
C PRO A 23 -4.21 10.76 -7.38
N ILE A 24 -4.21 9.50 -6.93
CA ILE A 24 -5.40 8.64 -6.96
C ILE A 24 -6.51 9.26 -6.10
N MET A 25 -6.14 9.69 -4.88
CA MET A 25 -7.07 10.25 -3.90
C MET A 25 -7.61 11.62 -4.35
N ALA A 26 -6.78 12.47 -4.92
CA ALA A 26 -7.17 13.81 -5.34
C ALA A 26 -8.01 13.78 -6.62
N LEU A 27 -7.60 13.00 -7.62
CA LEU A 27 -8.10 13.10 -8.99
C LEU A 27 -9.27 12.15 -9.30
N MET A 28 -9.32 10.98 -8.68
CA MET A 28 -10.37 9.99 -8.95
C MET A 28 -11.26 9.80 -7.73
N LYS A 29 -12.35 10.57 -7.58
CA LYS A 29 -13.20 10.58 -6.38
C LYS A 29 -13.56 9.20 -5.79
N MET A 30 -14.26 8.35 -6.54
CA MET A 30 -14.70 7.04 -6.03
C MET A 30 -13.54 6.06 -5.83
N VAL A 31 -12.58 6.04 -6.76
CA VAL A 31 -11.39 5.17 -6.69
C VAL A 31 -10.45 5.61 -5.56
N GLY A 32 -10.35 6.91 -5.32
CA GLY A 32 -9.58 7.55 -4.29
C GLY A 32 -10.10 7.24 -2.89
N VAL A 33 -11.43 7.28 -2.69
CA VAL A 33 -12.05 6.82 -1.44
C VAL A 33 -11.77 5.34 -1.20
N ALA A 34 -11.95 4.49 -2.22
CA ALA A 34 -11.62 3.07 -2.11
C ALA A 34 -10.14 2.84 -1.78
N TYR A 35 -9.24 3.54 -2.44
CA TYR A 35 -7.80 3.48 -2.20
C TYR A 35 -7.47 3.86 -0.75
N LEU A 36 -8.07 4.93 -0.22
CA LEU A 36 -7.83 5.40 1.16
C LEU A 36 -8.32 4.38 2.20
N LEU A 37 -9.50 3.78 1.99
CA LEU A 37 -10.03 2.75 2.89
C LEU A 37 -9.13 1.50 2.91
N ILE A 38 -8.73 1.02 1.73
CA ILE A 38 -7.87 -0.15 1.61
C ILE A 38 -6.47 0.17 2.18
N PHE A 39 -5.95 1.37 1.92
CA PHE A 39 -4.67 1.82 2.47
C PHE A 39 -4.72 1.88 4.00
N GLY A 40 -5.79 2.42 4.59
CA GLY A 40 -5.95 2.47 6.04
C GLY A 40 -5.96 1.07 6.67
N ALA A 41 -6.70 0.13 6.06
CA ALA A 41 -6.70 -1.27 6.50
C ALA A 41 -5.31 -1.93 6.34
N ALA A 42 -4.66 -1.71 5.19
CA ALA A 42 -3.32 -2.24 4.92
C ALA A 42 -2.28 -1.71 5.91
N PHE A 43 -2.33 -0.40 6.20
CA PHE A 43 -1.48 0.25 7.19
C PHE A 43 -1.67 -0.37 8.58
N PHE A 44 -2.91 -0.55 9.01
CA PHE A 44 -3.22 -1.15 10.30
C PHE A 44 -2.68 -2.59 10.41
N VAL A 45 -2.92 -3.42 9.39
CA VAL A 45 -2.43 -4.82 9.38
C VAL A 45 -0.90 -4.86 9.36
N SER A 46 -0.24 -4.01 8.56
CA SER A 46 1.23 -3.91 8.52
C SER A 46 1.83 -3.47 9.86
N LEU A 47 1.17 -2.53 10.55
CA LEU A 47 1.56 -2.11 11.89
C LEU A 47 1.41 -3.26 12.89
N CYS A 48 0.28 -3.99 12.85
CA CYS A 48 0.06 -5.15 13.70
C CYS A 48 1.12 -6.25 13.46
N LEU A 49 1.46 -6.57 12.21
CA LEU A 49 2.52 -7.54 11.87
C LEU A 49 3.89 -7.10 12.40
N THR A 50 4.20 -5.80 12.30
CA THR A 50 5.44 -5.22 12.80
C THR A 50 5.55 -5.32 14.33
N VAL A 51 4.45 -5.04 15.03
CA VAL A 51 4.41 -4.94 16.50
C VAL A 51 4.16 -6.29 17.18
N ALA A 52 3.48 -7.24 16.52
CA ALA A 52 3.13 -8.55 17.09
C ALA A 52 4.37 -9.33 17.55
N THR A 53 5.50 -9.19 16.85
CA THR A 53 6.79 -9.81 17.23
C THR A 53 7.32 -9.30 18.57
N ARG A 54 6.99 -8.05 18.93
CA ARG A 54 7.43 -7.39 20.16
C ARG A 54 6.45 -7.58 21.32
N MET A 55 5.17 -7.85 21.05
CA MET A 55 4.12 -8.01 22.06
C MET A 55 3.92 -9.46 22.55
N ARG A 56 4.99 -10.27 22.59
CA ARG A 56 4.95 -11.68 23.06
C ARG A 56 4.72 -11.86 24.58
N CYS A 57 4.24 -10.82 25.28
CA CYS A 57 3.84 -10.89 26.69
C CYS A 57 2.63 -11.82 26.89
N ARG A 58 2.56 -12.45 28.07
CA ARG A 58 1.52 -13.44 28.45
C ARG A 58 0.08 -12.96 28.20
N CYS A 59 -0.19 -11.66 28.37
CA CYS A 59 -1.52 -11.05 28.17
C CYS A 59 -1.93 -10.91 26.69
N CYS A 60 -0.97 -10.86 25.76
CA CYS A 60 -1.21 -10.60 24.34
C CYS A 60 -0.90 -11.81 23.44
N ARG A 61 -0.65 -12.98 24.04
CA ARG A 61 -0.23 -14.20 23.32
C ARG A 61 -1.29 -14.67 22.30
N ALA A 62 -2.58 -14.60 22.64
CA ALA A 62 -3.67 -14.96 21.73
C ALA A 62 -3.72 -14.05 20.49
N PHE A 63 -3.58 -12.73 20.69
CA PHE A 63 -3.53 -11.75 19.60
C PHE A 63 -2.30 -11.94 18.71
N ALA A 64 -1.12 -12.15 19.31
CA ALA A 64 0.11 -12.40 18.56
C ALA A 64 0.02 -13.68 17.71
N THR A 65 -0.65 -14.71 18.22
CA THR A 65 -0.87 -15.98 17.49
C THR A 65 -1.82 -15.76 16.30
N PHE A 66 -2.96 -15.09 16.53
CA PHE A 66 -3.92 -14.76 15.49
C PHE A 66 -3.31 -13.91 14.36
N ILE A 67 -2.52 -12.89 14.72
CA ILE A 67 -1.85 -12.02 13.73
C ILE A 67 -0.79 -12.79 12.93
N ASN A 68 -0.03 -13.70 13.55
CA ASN A 68 0.94 -14.52 12.83
C ASN A 68 0.26 -15.53 11.89
N GLU A 69 -0.90 -16.06 12.26
CA GLU A 69 -1.61 -17.09 11.50
C GLU A 69 -2.45 -16.50 10.36
N TYR A 70 -3.22 -15.45 10.62
CA TYR A 70 -4.17 -14.87 9.66
C TYR A 70 -3.73 -13.51 9.10
N GLY A 71 -2.89 -12.78 9.83
CA GLY A 71 -2.49 -11.42 9.46
C GLY A 71 -1.75 -11.35 8.13
N ILE A 72 -1.02 -12.40 7.74
CA ILE A 72 -0.36 -12.45 6.44
C ILE A 72 -1.33 -12.55 5.27
N CYS A 73 -2.42 -13.31 5.42
CA CYS A 73 -3.44 -13.42 4.39
C CYS A 73 -4.11 -12.07 4.15
N PHE A 74 -4.51 -11.37 5.22
CA PHE A 74 -5.05 -10.02 5.12
C PHE A 74 -4.04 -9.04 4.52
N PHE A 75 -2.77 -9.11 4.94
CA PHE A 75 -1.71 -8.27 4.39
C PHE A 75 -1.58 -8.44 2.88
N LEU A 76 -1.50 -9.69 2.39
CA LEU A 76 -1.36 -10.00 0.97
C LEU A 76 -2.57 -9.50 0.18
N VAL A 77 -3.78 -9.80 0.63
CA VAL A 77 -5.01 -9.38 -0.05
C VAL A 77 -5.10 -7.87 -0.14
N LEU A 78 -4.83 -7.15 0.96
CA LEU A 78 -4.92 -5.70 1.00
C LEU A 78 -3.84 -5.03 0.11
N HIS A 79 -2.59 -5.51 0.13
CA HIS A 79 -1.54 -4.93 -0.71
C HIS A 79 -1.69 -5.31 -2.19
N LEU A 80 -2.23 -6.49 -2.50
CA LEU A 80 -2.62 -6.84 -3.88
C LEU A 80 -3.78 -5.98 -4.38
N ALA A 81 -4.75 -5.66 -3.52
CA ALA A 81 -5.82 -4.73 -3.85
C ALA A 81 -5.27 -3.31 -4.12
N LEU A 82 -4.34 -2.82 -3.29
CA LEU A 82 -3.67 -1.54 -3.54
C LEU A 82 -2.87 -1.54 -4.84
N LEU A 83 -2.15 -2.63 -5.13
CA LEU A 83 -1.38 -2.79 -6.36
C LEU A 83 -2.29 -2.77 -7.59
N THR A 84 -3.39 -3.51 -7.56
CA THR A 84 -4.35 -3.56 -8.67
C THR A 84 -5.02 -2.21 -8.90
N LEU A 85 -5.45 -1.52 -7.84
CA LEU A 85 -5.98 -0.15 -7.92
C LEU A 85 -4.96 0.84 -8.49
N ALA A 86 -3.73 0.84 -7.95
CA ALA A 86 -2.69 1.76 -8.43
C ALA A 86 -2.30 1.49 -9.89
N THR A 87 -2.22 0.22 -10.29
CA THR A 87 -1.92 -0.17 -11.68
C THR A 87 -3.07 0.19 -12.62
N TYR A 88 -4.32 -0.01 -12.18
CA TYR A 88 -5.50 0.40 -12.93
C TYR A 88 -5.53 1.93 -13.13
N THR A 89 -5.31 2.71 -12.07
CA THR A 89 -5.26 4.17 -12.17
C THR A 89 -4.11 4.64 -13.05
N LEU A 90 -2.93 4.03 -12.94
CA LEU A 90 -1.80 4.30 -13.83
C LEU A 90 -2.15 4.03 -15.29
N TYR A 91 -2.77 2.88 -15.59
CA TYR A 91 -3.22 2.56 -16.94
C TYR A 91 -4.24 3.57 -17.46
N MET A 92 -5.26 3.91 -16.66
CA MET A 92 -6.25 4.94 -17.01
C MET A 92 -5.58 6.27 -17.32
N PHE A 93 -4.53 6.61 -16.58
CA PHE A 93 -3.78 7.84 -16.80
C PHE A 93 -2.85 7.77 -18.03
N LEU A 94 -2.61 6.59 -18.58
CA LEU A 94 -1.85 6.42 -19.81
C LEU A 94 -2.75 6.34 -21.06
N VAL A 95 -4.04 6.08 -20.90
CA VAL A 95 -5.01 5.95 -22.02
C VAL A 95 -4.94 7.14 -23.00
N PRO A 96 -4.89 8.42 -22.55
CA PRO A 96 -4.85 9.53 -23.50
C PRO A 96 -3.64 9.51 -24.43
N PHE A 97 -2.49 9.05 -23.93
CA PHE A 97 -1.27 8.92 -24.71
C PHE A 97 -1.34 7.75 -25.70
N PHE A 98 -1.94 6.62 -25.29
CA PHE A 98 -2.07 5.44 -26.16
C PHE A 98 -3.08 5.64 -27.28
N ARG A 99 -4.14 6.43 -27.04
CA ARG A 99 -5.23 6.63 -27.99
C ARG A 99 -5.16 7.95 -28.76
N ALA A 100 -4.14 8.78 -28.51
CA ALA A 100 -4.01 10.13 -29.05
C ALA A 100 -5.32 10.95 -28.90
N THR A 101 -6.03 10.74 -27.78
CA THR A 101 -7.27 11.46 -27.49
C THR A 101 -6.96 12.81 -26.86
N ASP A 102 -7.77 13.80 -27.20
CA ASP A 102 -7.75 15.10 -26.54
C ASP A 102 -7.95 14.94 -25.02
N PHE A 103 -7.06 15.56 -24.24
CA PHE A 103 -7.07 15.47 -22.79
C PHE A 103 -8.34 16.07 -22.18
N GLU A 104 -8.83 17.17 -22.75
CA GLU A 104 -10.01 17.87 -22.25
C GLU A 104 -11.24 16.97 -22.39
N LYS A 105 -11.41 16.35 -23.56
CA LYS A 105 -12.46 15.35 -23.80
C LYS A 105 -12.34 14.14 -22.88
N PHE A 106 -11.13 13.60 -22.69
CA PHE A 106 -10.90 12.49 -21.76
C PHE A 106 -11.28 12.86 -20.32
N CYS A 107 -10.95 14.08 -19.89
CA CYS A 107 -11.25 14.60 -18.56
C CYS A 107 -12.75 14.70 -18.30
N GLU A 108 -13.52 15.16 -19.28
CA GLU A 108 -14.99 15.22 -19.21
C GLU A 108 -15.61 13.81 -19.21
N ASP A 109 -15.21 12.95 -20.15
CA ASP A 109 -15.74 11.59 -20.30
C ASP A 109 -15.57 10.76 -19.03
N HIS A 110 -14.47 10.98 -18.29
CA HIS A 110 -14.16 10.28 -17.04
C HIS A 110 -14.53 11.08 -15.79
N LYS A 111 -15.20 12.23 -15.94
CA LYS A 111 -15.61 13.12 -14.85
C LYS A 111 -14.45 13.51 -13.92
N LEU A 112 -13.25 13.63 -14.48
CA LEU A 112 -12.05 14.05 -13.75
C LEU A 112 -12.13 15.51 -13.30
N SER A 113 -13.04 16.31 -13.86
CA SER A 113 -13.33 17.67 -13.40
C SER A 113 -14.10 17.73 -12.07
N ASP A 114 -14.85 16.68 -11.69
CA ASP A 114 -15.47 16.51 -10.35
C ASP A 114 -14.49 15.81 -9.39
N ASN A 115 -13.28 16.36 -9.29
CA ASN A 115 -12.24 15.84 -8.40
C ASN A 115 -12.25 16.52 -7.03
N LEU A 116 -11.59 15.90 -6.04
CA LEU A 116 -11.53 16.39 -4.67
C LEU A 116 -10.60 17.61 -4.52
N SER A 117 -9.73 17.86 -5.50
CA SER A 117 -8.86 19.04 -5.53
C SER A 117 -9.49 20.26 -6.22
N HIS A 118 -10.77 20.18 -6.62
CA HIS A 118 -11.50 21.22 -7.37
C HIS A 118 -10.71 21.80 -8.55
N THR A 119 -9.88 20.97 -9.18
CA THR A 119 -8.95 21.39 -10.23
C THR A 119 -9.60 21.16 -11.59
N GLY A 120 -9.68 22.20 -12.42
CA GLY A 120 -10.20 22.07 -13.79
C GLY A 120 -9.28 21.27 -14.72
N CYS A 121 -9.83 20.76 -15.83
CA CYS A 121 -9.12 19.91 -16.79
C CYS A 121 -7.85 20.56 -17.35
N GLU A 122 -7.86 21.86 -17.64
CA GLU A 122 -6.70 22.62 -18.14
C GLU A 122 -5.49 22.51 -17.20
N ARG A 123 -5.71 22.72 -15.88
CA ARG A 123 -4.65 22.60 -14.88
C ARG A 123 -4.26 21.15 -14.62
N LEU A 124 -5.22 20.22 -14.72
CA LEU A 124 -4.98 18.79 -14.54
C LEU A 124 -3.95 18.24 -15.53
N GLN A 125 -3.96 18.76 -16.76
CA GLN A 125 -3.01 18.35 -17.81
C GLN A 125 -1.56 18.61 -17.39
N GLY A 126 -1.29 19.75 -16.74
CA GLY A 126 0.05 20.09 -16.23
C GLY A 126 0.51 19.17 -15.09
N PHE A 127 -0.41 18.70 -14.25
CA PHE A 127 -0.11 17.78 -13.14
C PHE A 127 -0.06 16.31 -13.55
N TYR A 128 -0.37 16.01 -14.81
CA TYR A 128 -0.53 14.64 -15.27
C TYR A 128 0.80 13.87 -15.31
N ALA A 129 1.88 14.51 -15.77
CA ALA A 129 3.21 13.91 -15.76
C ALA A 129 3.69 13.60 -14.33
N LEU A 130 3.50 14.54 -13.40
CA LEU A 130 3.82 14.34 -11.98
C LEU A 130 3.01 13.17 -11.40
N SER A 131 1.72 13.10 -11.75
CA SER A 131 0.82 12.04 -11.31
C SER A 131 1.28 10.67 -11.81
N LEU A 132 1.68 10.56 -13.08
CA LEU A 132 2.21 9.31 -13.65
C LEU A 132 3.48 8.84 -12.95
N VAL A 133 4.44 9.75 -12.72
CA VAL A 133 5.69 9.43 -12.01
C VAL A 133 5.37 8.97 -10.58
N SER A 134 4.52 9.72 -9.89
CA SER A 134 4.07 9.41 -8.54
C SER A 134 3.39 8.04 -8.45
N LEU A 135 2.45 7.74 -9.34
CA LEU A 135 1.76 6.44 -9.41
C LEU A 135 2.71 5.28 -9.73
N THR A 136 3.72 5.52 -10.57
CA THR A 136 4.76 4.53 -10.86
C THR A 136 5.58 4.22 -9.61
N ILE A 137 5.95 5.24 -8.83
CA ILE A 137 6.65 5.02 -7.55
C ILE A 137 5.74 4.28 -6.56
N ALA A 138 4.45 4.63 -6.49
CA ALA A 138 3.49 3.96 -5.61
C ALA A 138 3.35 2.46 -5.95
N THR A 139 3.20 2.10 -7.23
CA THR A 139 3.11 0.69 -7.67
C THR A 139 4.38 -0.09 -7.34
N MET A 140 5.56 0.49 -7.57
CA MET A 140 6.84 -0.13 -7.22
C MET A 140 7.01 -0.28 -5.71
N ALA A 141 6.59 0.71 -4.93
CA ALA A 141 6.59 0.64 -3.47
C ALA A 141 5.68 -0.50 -2.98
N THR A 142 4.49 -0.68 -3.55
CA THR A 142 3.57 -1.77 -3.19
C THR A 142 4.15 -3.15 -3.52
N LEU A 143 4.78 -3.31 -4.70
CA LEU A 143 5.48 -4.54 -5.05
C LEU A 143 6.59 -4.86 -4.04
N TYR A 144 7.37 -3.85 -3.66
CA TYR A 144 8.45 -4.03 -2.69
C TYR A 144 7.92 -4.35 -1.29
N GLN A 145 6.81 -3.74 -0.86
CA GLN A 145 6.14 -4.08 0.40
C GLN A 145 5.64 -5.52 0.42
N LEU A 146 5.10 -6.05 -0.69
CA LEU A 146 4.70 -7.45 -0.78
C LEU A 146 5.90 -8.40 -0.55
N LEU A 147 7.06 -8.07 -1.13
CA LEU A 147 8.30 -8.83 -0.92
C LEU A 147 8.76 -8.73 0.55
N LEU A 148 8.74 -7.53 1.14
CA LEU A 148 9.11 -7.34 2.54
C LEU A 148 8.16 -8.08 3.49
N GLY A 149 6.85 -8.03 3.27
CA GLY A 149 5.87 -8.72 4.07
C GLY A 149 6.09 -10.23 4.07
N SER A 150 6.39 -10.82 2.91
CA SER A 150 6.75 -12.24 2.82
C SER A 150 8.00 -12.57 3.65
N ARG A 151 9.05 -11.73 3.59
CA ARG A 151 10.28 -11.92 4.38
C ARG A 151 10.03 -11.80 5.88
N ILE A 152 9.26 -10.80 6.31
CA ILE A 152 8.89 -10.59 7.72
C ILE A 152 8.10 -11.79 8.24
N THR A 153 7.13 -12.29 7.48
CA THR A 153 6.34 -13.45 7.91
C THR A 153 7.15 -14.73 7.99
N HIS A 154 8.03 -14.98 7.01
CA HIS A 154 8.91 -16.15 7.04
C HIS A 154 9.84 -16.12 8.27
N LYS A 155 10.38 -14.93 8.60
CA LYS A 155 11.14 -14.71 9.83
C LYS A 155 10.30 -14.97 11.08
N ASN A 156 9.09 -14.43 11.15
CA ASN A 156 8.19 -14.61 12.30
C ASN A 156 7.81 -16.08 12.52
N TRP A 157 7.61 -16.84 11.44
CA TRP A 157 7.33 -18.27 11.49
C TRP A 157 8.51 -19.05 12.07
N ASN A 158 9.72 -18.80 11.56
CA ASN A 158 10.94 -19.46 12.04
C ASN A 158 11.22 -19.14 13.52
N ASP A 159 11.06 -17.89 13.92
CA ASP A 159 11.24 -17.47 15.31
C ASP A 159 10.21 -18.16 16.24
N SER A 160 8.98 -18.37 15.76
CA SER A 160 7.94 -19.04 16.53
C SER A 160 8.17 -20.56 16.61
N ALA A 161 8.65 -21.18 15.53
CA ALA A 161 9.02 -22.60 15.49
C ALA A 161 10.24 -22.91 16.37
N GLY A 162 11.23 -22.00 16.44
CA GLY A 162 12.39 -22.15 17.33
C GLY A 162 12.02 -22.13 18.82
N LEU A 163 11.07 -21.28 19.21
CA LEU A 163 10.58 -21.19 20.59
C LEU A 163 9.75 -22.42 21.04
N LEU A 164 9.13 -23.14 20.10
CA LEU A 164 8.47 -24.41 20.39
C LEU A 164 9.49 -25.56 20.60
N LYS A 165 10.71 -25.43 20.07
CA LYS A 165 11.80 -26.39 20.27
C LYS A 165 12.56 -26.18 21.58
N ASP A 166 12.69 -24.94 22.06
CA ASP A 166 13.34 -24.59 23.34
C ASP A 166 12.42 -23.79 24.28
N PRO A 167 11.55 -24.45 25.06
CA PRO A 167 10.60 -23.78 25.94
C PRO A 167 11.23 -23.10 27.18
N GLY A 168 12.55 -23.26 27.40
CA GLY A 168 13.28 -22.73 28.56
C GLY A 168 13.73 -21.27 28.44
N MET A 169 13.47 -20.58 27.33
CA MET A 169 13.84 -19.16 27.11
C MET A 169 12.63 -18.21 27.06
N ALA A 170 11.47 -18.64 27.57
CA ALA A 170 10.25 -17.84 27.66
C ALA A 170 10.10 -17.14 29.01
#